data_AF-A0A9P6ZW00-F1
#
_entry.id   AF-A0A9P6ZW00-F1
#
_cell.length_a   1.000
_cell.length_b   1.000
_cell.length_c   1.000
_cell.angle_alpha   90.00
_cell.angle_beta   90.00
_cell.angle_gamma   90.00
#
_symmetry.space_group_name_H-M   'P 1'
#
loop_
_entity.id
_entity.type
_entity.pdbx_description
1 polymer ?
#
loop_
_entity_poly.entity_id
_entity_poly.type
_entity_poly.pdbx_seq_one_letter_code
_entity_poly.pdbx_strand_id
1 'polypeptide(L)'
;MIRAQTVVARTPSALLASLDRFHLQSKAKGSTLLFALSAPSDALSVITSHLKSHFPRHIGCLSSPLPAYRSHIMCAVALLDGITFRSTITGPADPQVGRWHAARRSSTQQLPVAQSNVFEEFNGVLGRVSWEDIWNRSATSAQKMMPVELRMARPEDVSSILYFSDKAPEGFAKALKATFPHAHEAGFLASSTPFITGRPVTLFHDGEIYSDGAIGIALQPSLSHTSLTVKFPGLVDLTPDLQITSSEGNLILTVDNGNPTRVLLAAMNKHRLDGCDVLLKDDEFYIGVMSDGKVERLHRITSGDPSRGTISLGTMSAPPQGSIIRVGPWTSE
;
A
#
# COMPACT_ATOMS: atom_id res chain seq x y z
N MET A 1 0.94 -21.73 -14.89
CA MET A 1 1.72 -22.00 -13.65
C MET A 1 2.30 -20.66 -13.21
N ILE A 2 1.89 -20.16 -12.04
CA ILE A 2 2.43 -18.91 -11.49
C ILE A 2 3.85 -19.20 -11.00
N ARG A 3 4.80 -18.36 -11.39
CA ARG A 3 6.17 -18.46 -10.89
C ARG A 3 6.56 -17.16 -10.23
N ALA A 4 6.92 -17.23 -8.96
CA ALA A 4 7.35 -16.07 -8.17
C ALA A 4 8.64 -16.40 -7.42
N GLN A 5 9.49 -15.40 -7.23
CA GLN A 5 10.74 -15.50 -6.47
C GLN A 5 11.13 -14.13 -5.92
N THR A 6 11.66 -14.10 -4.71
CA THR A 6 12.39 -12.94 -4.19
C THR A 6 13.88 -13.22 -4.27
N VAL A 7 14.62 -12.34 -4.94
CA VAL A 7 16.07 -12.41 -5.07
C VAL A 7 16.68 -11.36 -4.15
N VAL A 8 17.68 -11.77 -3.36
CA VAL A 8 18.49 -10.90 -2.53
C VAL A 8 19.94 -11.03 -3.01
N ALA A 9 20.55 -9.91 -3.40
CA ALA A 9 21.88 -9.89 -4.00
C ALA A 9 22.72 -8.74 -3.43
N ARG A 10 24.03 -8.93 -3.30
CA ARG A 10 24.96 -7.86 -2.86
C ARG A 10 25.43 -6.96 -4.01
N THR A 11 25.24 -7.39 -5.25
CA THR A 11 25.76 -6.71 -6.45
C THR A 11 24.74 -6.78 -7.59
N PRO A 12 24.68 -5.78 -8.48
CA PRO A 12 23.77 -5.81 -9.63
C PRO A 12 23.95 -7.05 -10.50
N SER A 13 25.20 -7.45 -10.82
CA SER A 13 25.50 -8.63 -11.64
C SER A 13 24.92 -9.93 -11.09
N ALA A 14 25.01 -10.15 -9.78
CA ALA A 14 24.42 -11.32 -9.12
C ALA A 14 22.88 -11.33 -9.18
N LEU A 15 22.25 -10.15 -9.11
CA LEU A 15 20.82 -10.01 -9.34
C LEU A 15 20.48 -10.36 -10.80
N LEU A 16 21.16 -9.74 -11.77
CA LEU A 16 20.90 -9.97 -13.19
C LEU A 16 21.03 -11.45 -13.56
N ALA A 17 22.09 -12.12 -13.11
CA ALA A 17 22.27 -13.56 -13.34
C ALA A 17 21.13 -14.41 -12.75
N SER A 18 20.52 -13.97 -11.65
CA SER A 18 19.36 -14.64 -11.07
C SER A 18 18.08 -14.37 -11.87
N LEU A 19 17.91 -13.16 -12.38
CA LEU A 19 16.80 -12.79 -13.27
C LEU A 19 16.89 -13.53 -14.62
N ASP A 20 18.09 -13.73 -15.16
CA ASP A 20 18.31 -14.49 -16.39
C ASP A 20 17.92 -15.95 -16.21
N ARG A 21 18.32 -16.57 -15.09
CA ARG A 21 17.88 -17.94 -14.74
C ARG A 21 16.36 -18.00 -14.57
N PHE A 22 15.77 -17.00 -13.93
CA PHE A 22 14.33 -16.89 -13.78
C PHE A 22 13.62 -16.82 -15.14
N HIS A 23 14.13 -15.99 -16.06
CA HIS A 23 13.63 -15.87 -17.42
C HIS A 23 13.77 -17.17 -18.23
N LEU A 24 14.97 -17.77 -18.28
CA LEU A 24 15.27 -18.98 -19.06
C LEU A 24 14.44 -20.19 -18.65
N GLN A 25 14.18 -20.33 -17.36
CA GLN A 25 13.36 -21.41 -16.83
C GLN A 25 11.85 -21.15 -17.01
N SER A 26 11.45 -19.96 -17.48
CA SER A 26 10.05 -19.67 -17.83
C SER A 26 9.73 -20.22 -19.21
N LYS A 27 8.73 -21.10 -19.28
CA LYS A 27 8.16 -21.59 -20.55
C LYS A 27 7.00 -20.72 -21.05
N ALA A 28 6.62 -19.68 -20.31
CA ALA A 28 5.40 -18.93 -20.57
C ALA A 28 5.67 -17.80 -21.57
N LYS A 29 5.29 -18.04 -22.83
CA LYS A 29 5.27 -17.00 -23.87
C LYS A 29 4.10 -16.05 -23.57
N GLY A 30 4.38 -14.75 -23.46
CA GLY A 30 3.34 -13.71 -23.34
C GLY A 30 2.96 -13.29 -21.92
N SER A 31 3.58 -13.87 -20.89
CA SER A 31 3.35 -13.47 -19.50
C SER A 31 3.87 -12.09 -19.19
N THR A 32 3.20 -11.42 -18.27
CA THR A 32 3.60 -10.13 -17.71
C THR A 32 4.50 -10.35 -16.51
N LEU A 33 5.64 -9.66 -16.48
CA LEU A 33 6.49 -9.59 -15.29
C LEU A 33 5.87 -8.62 -14.28
N LEU A 34 5.57 -9.10 -13.08
CA LEU A 34 5.29 -8.26 -11.91
C LEU A 34 6.56 -8.16 -11.07
N PHE A 35 7.01 -6.95 -10.68
CA PHE A 35 8.19 -6.81 -9.83
C PHE A 35 8.14 -5.69 -8.79
N ALA A 36 8.82 -5.89 -7.67
CA ALA A 36 9.13 -4.85 -6.70
C ALA A 36 10.65 -4.81 -6.48
N LEU A 37 11.28 -3.68 -6.76
CA LEU A 37 12.74 -3.51 -6.75
C LEU A 37 13.17 -2.59 -5.62
N SER A 38 14.13 -3.02 -4.82
CA SER A 38 14.87 -2.17 -3.89
C SER A 38 16.33 -2.19 -4.28
N ALA A 39 16.86 -1.04 -4.70
CA ALA A 39 18.22 -0.91 -5.19
C ALA A 39 18.73 0.53 -4.96
N PRO A 40 20.06 0.72 -4.80
CA PRO A 40 20.67 2.03 -4.77
C PRO A 40 20.60 2.71 -6.15
N SER A 41 20.67 4.05 -6.17
CA SER A 41 20.43 4.86 -7.37
C SER A 41 21.37 4.54 -8.53
N ASP A 42 22.64 4.25 -8.24
CA ASP A 42 23.68 3.88 -9.20
C ASP A 42 23.41 2.54 -9.92
N ALA A 43 22.69 1.62 -9.27
CA ALA A 43 22.34 0.31 -9.84
C ALA A 43 21.02 0.32 -10.65
N LEU A 44 20.15 1.32 -10.44
CA LEU A 44 18.80 1.32 -10.99
C LEU A 44 18.76 1.32 -12.51
N SER A 45 19.59 2.13 -13.17
CA SER A 45 19.59 2.24 -14.63
C SER A 45 19.94 0.92 -15.31
N VAL A 46 20.94 0.22 -14.77
CA VAL A 46 21.39 -1.09 -15.27
C VAL A 46 20.29 -2.15 -15.07
N ILE A 47 19.71 -2.22 -13.87
CA ILE A 47 18.69 -3.23 -13.55
C ILE A 47 17.40 -3.00 -14.34
N THR A 48 16.91 -1.76 -14.39
CA THR A 48 15.67 -1.42 -15.12
C THR A 48 15.81 -1.63 -16.63
N SER A 49 16.98 -1.29 -17.20
CA SER A 49 17.27 -1.58 -18.61
C SER A 49 17.27 -3.08 -18.90
N HIS A 50 17.86 -3.87 -18.01
CA HIS A 50 17.86 -5.34 -18.11
C HIS A 50 16.44 -5.91 -18.07
N LEU A 51 15.62 -5.47 -17.10
CA LEU A 51 14.22 -5.88 -16.99
C LEU A 51 13.43 -5.53 -18.24
N LYS A 52 13.58 -4.31 -18.76
CA LYS A 52 12.90 -3.86 -19.99
C LYS A 52 13.30 -4.69 -21.22
N SER A 53 14.58 -5.08 -21.32
CA SER A 53 15.08 -5.89 -22.43
C SER A 53 14.57 -7.33 -22.41
N HIS A 54 14.49 -7.95 -21.23
CA HIS A 54 14.10 -9.36 -21.09
C HIS A 54 12.58 -9.56 -20.94
N PHE A 55 11.87 -8.54 -20.48
CA PHE A 55 10.44 -8.61 -20.19
C PHE A 55 9.73 -7.39 -20.81
N PRO A 56 9.33 -7.47 -22.09
CA PRO A 56 8.69 -6.35 -22.77
C PRO A 56 7.35 -5.96 -22.15
N ARG A 57 6.63 -6.93 -21.55
CA ARG A 57 5.43 -6.70 -20.74
C ARG A 57 5.80 -6.77 -19.27
N HIS A 58 5.70 -5.65 -18.55
CA HIS A 58 6.05 -5.60 -17.15
C HIS A 58 5.28 -4.52 -16.38
N ILE A 59 5.02 -4.83 -15.12
CA ILE A 59 4.46 -3.93 -14.11
C ILE A 59 5.41 -3.99 -12.92
N GLY A 60 5.82 -2.84 -12.41
CA GLY A 60 6.66 -2.85 -11.22
C GLY A 60 6.71 -1.54 -10.45
N CYS A 61 7.34 -1.58 -9.29
CA CYS A 61 7.59 -0.37 -8.50
C CYS A 61 8.96 -0.41 -7.84
N LEU A 62 9.42 0.78 -7.41
CA LEU A 62 10.47 0.85 -6.41
C LEU A 62 9.89 0.67 -5.00
N SER A 63 10.60 -0.12 -4.20
CA SER A 63 10.21 -0.55 -2.86
C SER A 63 11.34 -0.30 -1.85
N SER A 64 10.96 -0.17 -0.59
CA SER A 64 11.90 -0.05 0.52
C SER A 64 12.61 -1.38 0.75
N PRO A 65 13.88 -1.36 1.14
CA PRO A 65 14.59 -2.60 1.44
C PRO A 65 13.93 -3.27 2.65
N LEU A 66 13.98 -4.60 2.70
CA LEU A 66 13.58 -5.31 3.91
C LEU A 66 14.53 -4.95 5.07
N PRO A 67 14.03 -4.81 6.31
CA PRO A 67 14.85 -4.42 7.45
C PRO A 67 16.12 -5.25 7.64
N ALA A 68 16.04 -6.58 7.44
CA ALA A 68 17.18 -7.49 7.55
C ALA A 68 18.21 -7.37 6.41
N TYR A 69 17.88 -6.68 5.32
CA TYR A 69 18.66 -6.67 4.07
C TYR A 69 18.92 -5.24 3.55
N ARG A 70 19.04 -4.25 4.44
CA ARG A 70 19.24 -2.82 4.08
C ARG A 70 20.45 -2.54 3.17
N SER A 71 21.46 -3.40 3.17
CA SER A 71 22.67 -3.26 2.35
C SER A 71 22.63 -4.07 1.04
N HIS A 72 21.52 -4.76 0.77
CA HIS A 72 21.36 -5.62 -0.40
C HIS A 72 20.43 -5.00 -1.42
N ILE A 73 20.62 -5.44 -2.66
CA ILE A 73 19.67 -5.24 -3.75
C ILE A 73 18.65 -6.36 -3.66
N MET A 74 17.37 -5.99 -3.67
CA MET A 74 16.26 -6.93 -3.58
C MET A 74 15.34 -6.77 -4.77
N CYS A 75 14.92 -7.89 -5.35
CA CYS A 75 13.91 -7.87 -6.39
C CYS A 75 12.95 -9.04 -6.17
N ALA A 76 11.71 -8.72 -5.83
CA ALA A 76 10.61 -9.66 -5.90
C ALA A 76 10.09 -9.67 -7.34
N VAL A 77 9.98 -10.85 -7.94
CA VAL A 77 9.50 -11.03 -9.31
C VAL A 77 8.45 -12.12 -9.38
N ALA A 78 7.45 -11.94 -10.23
CA ALA A 78 6.48 -12.96 -10.58
C ALA A 78 6.14 -12.90 -12.08
N LEU A 79 5.86 -14.04 -12.70
CA LEU A 79 5.30 -14.10 -14.05
C LEU A 79 3.85 -14.53 -13.96
N LEU A 80 2.99 -13.66 -14.48
CA LEU A 80 1.54 -13.75 -14.39
C LEU A 80 0.91 -13.49 -15.75
N ASP A 81 -0.16 -14.21 -16.04
CA ASP A 81 -1.00 -13.97 -17.22
C ASP A 81 -2.24 -13.21 -16.76
N GLY A 82 -2.57 -12.13 -17.46
CA GLY A 82 -3.70 -11.29 -17.10
C GLY A 82 -3.76 -9.99 -17.87
N ILE A 83 -4.77 -9.20 -17.52
CA ILE A 83 -5.04 -7.89 -18.11
C ILE A 83 -4.24 -6.85 -17.32
N THR A 84 -3.23 -6.25 -17.96
CA THR A 84 -2.48 -5.14 -17.37
C THR A 84 -3.28 -3.85 -17.45
N PHE A 85 -3.11 -2.96 -16.49
CA PHE A 85 -3.81 -1.68 -16.45
C PHE A 85 -3.00 -0.58 -15.78
N ARG A 86 -3.35 0.66 -16.10
CA ARG A 86 -2.91 1.87 -15.40
C ARG A 86 -4.11 2.73 -15.04
N SER A 87 -4.22 3.09 -13.77
CA SER A 87 -5.28 3.93 -13.20
C SER A 87 -4.73 5.28 -12.76
N THR A 88 -5.53 6.32 -13.00
CA THR A 88 -5.30 7.70 -12.51
C THR A 88 -6.35 8.11 -11.48
N ILE A 89 -7.12 7.15 -10.94
CA ILE A 89 -8.13 7.44 -9.93
C ILE A 89 -7.41 7.83 -8.65
N THR A 90 -7.54 9.09 -8.24
CA THR A 90 -6.86 9.65 -7.08
C THR A 90 -7.58 9.28 -5.79
N GLY A 91 -6.81 8.94 -4.74
CA GLY A 91 -7.29 8.93 -3.38
C GLY A 91 -7.41 10.33 -2.76
N PRO A 92 -7.76 10.42 -1.46
CA PRO A 92 -7.75 11.67 -0.72
C PRO A 92 -6.35 12.31 -0.76
N ALA A 93 -6.32 13.64 -0.88
CA ALA A 93 -5.07 14.38 -0.85
C ALA A 93 -4.41 14.27 0.54
N ASP A 94 -3.08 14.18 0.55
CA ASP A 94 -2.32 14.20 1.80
C ASP A 94 -2.69 15.46 2.61
N PRO A 95 -3.02 15.31 3.91
CA PRO A 95 -3.28 16.46 4.76
C PRO A 95 -2.01 17.31 4.89
N GLN A 96 -1.98 18.46 4.23
CA GLN A 96 -0.86 19.39 4.30
C GLN A 96 -0.91 20.16 5.63
N VAL A 97 -0.01 19.81 6.54
CA VAL A 97 0.20 20.56 7.79
C VAL A 97 1.34 21.56 7.60
N GLY A 98 1.00 22.85 7.67
CA GLY A 98 1.94 23.96 7.59
C GLY A 98 2.02 24.63 6.21
N ARG A 99 1.82 25.96 6.20
CA ARG A 99 1.79 26.89 5.05
C ARG A 99 0.47 26.98 4.26
N TRP A 100 -0.64 27.16 4.98
CA TRP A 100 -1.91 27.65 4.42
C TRP A 100 -1.77 28.99 3.65
N HIS A 101 -0.70 29.77 3.86
CA HIS A 101 -0.58 31.14 3.34
C HIS A 101 0.50 31.40 2.26
N ALA A 102 1.15 30.38 1.69
CA ALA A 102 2.30 30.63 0.80
C ALA A 102 2.18 30.00 -0.61
N ALA A 103 1.06 30.17 -1.31
CA ALA A 103 1.01 30.06 -2.78
C ALA A 103 -0.29 30.63 -3.37
N ARG A 104 -0.50 31.94 -3.26
CA ARG A 104 -1.41 32.64 -4.18
C ARG A 104 -0.79 33.95 -4.65
N ARG A 105 0.37 33.88 -5.31
CA ARG A 105 0.87 34.94 -6.21
C ARG A 105 1.58 34.34 -7.42
N SER A 106 0.92 34.49 -8.57
CA SER A 106 1.41 34.58 -9.95
C SER A 106 2.41 33.55 -10.48
N SER A 107 1.90 32.58 -11.23
CA SER A 107 2.36 32.32 -12.59
C SER A 107 1.23 31.73 -13.41
N THR A 108 0.81 32.47 -14.44
CA THR A 108 -0.21 32.10 -15.42
C THR A 108 0.27 30.89 -16.23
N GLN A 109 -0.07 29.69 -15.79
CA GLN A 109 -0.08 28.49 -16.62
C GLN A 109 -1.40 27.76 -16.36
N GLN A 110 -2.17 27.59 -17.43
CA GLN A 110 -3.45 26.89 -17.42
C GLN A 110 -3.24 25.46 -16.93
N LEU A 111 -3.60 25.21 -15.67
CA LEU A 111 -3.86 23.87 -15.16
C LEU A 111 -5.17 23.36 -15.77
N PRO A 112 -5.29 22.07 -16.13
CA PRO A 112 -6.57 21.50 -16.50
C PRO A 112 -7.51 21.65 -15.31
N VAL A 113 -8.70 22.19 -15.55
CA VAL A 113 -9.76 22.35 -14.56
C VAL A 113 -10.15 20.96 -14.05
N ALA A 114 -9.53 20.52 -12.96
CA ALA A 114 -10.12 19.51 -12.10
C ALA A 114 -11.37 20.17 -11.52
N GLN A 115 -12.52 19.76 -12.03
CA GLN A 115 -13.84 20.27 -11.64
C GLN A 115 -14.07 19.99 -10.16
N SER A 116 -13.66 20.93 -9.31
CA SER A 116 -14.17 21.14 -7.96
C SER A 116 -15.58 21.74 -8.03
N ASN A 117 -16.48 21.14 -8.82
CA ASN A 117 -17.87 21.58 -8.98
C ASN A 117 -18.83 20.87 -8.03
N VAL A 118 -18.33 20.03 -7.10
CA VAL A 118 -19.20 19.29 -6.17
C VAL A 118 -19.66 20.17 -4.99
N PHE A 119 -18.96 21.28 -4.69
CA PHE A 119 -19.27 22.12 -3.53
C PHE A 119 -19.89 23.49 -3.85
N GLU A 120 -19.88 23.98 -5.10
CA GLU A 120 -20.42 25.31 -5.42
C GLU A 120 -21.93 25.34 -5.73
N GLU A 121 -22.61 24.19 -5.84
CA GLU A 121 -24.05 24.14 -6.20
C GLU A 121 -25.00 23.86 -5.01
N PHE A 122 -24.53 24.03 -3.76
CA PHE A 122 -25.33 23.70 -2.55
C PHE A 122 -25.73 24.92 -1.70
N ASN A 123 -25.94 26.08 -2.32
CA ASN A 123 -26.55 27.24 -1.67
C ASN A 123 -28.07 27.36 -1.92
N GLY A 124 -28.79 26.23 -1.84
CA GLY A 124 -30.25 26.24 -1.95
C GLY A 124 -30.89 24.96 -1.42
N VAL A 125 -31.58 25.08 -0.28
CA VAL A 125 -32.49 24.10 0.34
C VAL A 125 -31.81 23.03 1.23
N LEU A 126 -31.76 23.33 2.54
CA LEU A 126 -31.49 22.41 3.64
C LEU A 126 -32.61 21.35 3.77
N GLY A 127 -32.56 20.30 2.94
CA GLY A 127 -33.51 19.19 3.02
C GLY A 127 -32.87 17.88 2.52
N ARG A 128 -32.51 17.01 3.46
CA ARG A 128 -32.00 15.63 3.24
C ARG A 128 -30.94 15.50 2.14
N VAL A 129 -29.69 15.82 2.48
CA VAL A 129 -28.54 15.28 1.75
C VAL A 129 -28.45 13.79 2.07
N SER A 130 -28.88 12.97 1.11
CA SER A 130 -28.66 11.53 1.09
C SER A 130 -27.19 11.30 0.77
N TRP A 131 -26.39 10.99 1.79
CA TRP A 131 -24.97 10.67 1.63
C TRP A 131 -24.79 9.44 0.74
N GLU A 132 -25.77 8.52 0.75
CA GLU A 132 -25.84 7.38 -0.15
C GLU A 132 -25.91 7.81 -1.63
N ASP A 133 -26.65 8.88 -1.97
CA ASP A 133 -26.75 9.35 -3.36
C ASP A 133 -25.47 10.02 -3.85
N ILE A 134 -24.75 10.74 -2.97
CA ILE A 134 -23.43 11.31 -3.30
C ILE A 134 -22.40 10.19 -3.48
N TRP A 135 -22.45 9.15 -2.63
CA TRP A 135 -21.57 8.00 -2.74
C TRP A 135 -21.87 7.15 -3.97
N ASN A 136 -23.15 6.97 -4.33
CA ASN A 136 -23.57 6.25 -5.54
C ASN A 136 -23.21 7.01 -6.82
N ARG A 137 -23.38 8.35 -6.84
CA ARG A 137 -22.88 9.19 -7.95
C ARG A 137 -21.35 9.08 -8.09
N SER A 138 -20.63 9.01 -6.97
CA SER A 138 -19.17 8.79 -6.97
C SER A 138 -18.80 7.41 -7.51
N ALA A 139 -19.59 6.36 -7.24
CA ALA A 139 -19.35 5.00 -7.73
C ALA A 139 -19.60 4.87 -9.24
N THR A 140 -20.69 5.45 -9.76
CA THR A 140 -20.97 5.48 -11.21
C THR A 140 -19.94 6.33 -11.98
N SER A 141 -19.45 7.41 -11.35
CA SER A 141 -18.37 8.22 -11.91
C SER A 141 -17.02 7.48 -11.86
N ALA A 142 -16.75 6.76 -10.77
CA ALA A 142 -15.56 5.93 -10.62
C ALA A 142 -15.50 4.79 -11.65
N GLN A 143 -16.63 4.13 -11.95
CA GLN A 143 -16.72 3.14 -13.02
C GLN A 143 -16.38 3.73 -14.40
N LYS A 144 -16.77 4.98 -14.69
CA LYS A 144 -16.37 5.66 -15.93
C LYS A 144 -14.88 6.01 -15.95
N MET A 145 -14.29 6.31 -14.79
CA MET A 145 -12.86 6.60 -14.64
C MET A 145 -11.98 5.35 -14.57
N MET A 146 -12.57 4.14 -14.53
CA MET A 146 -11.81 2.90 -14.54
C MET A 146 -10.95 2.78 -15.82
N PRO A 147 -9.75 2.18 -15.72
CA PRO A 147 -8.92 1.87 -16.88
C PRO A 147 -9.71 1.14 -17.96
N VAL A 148 -9.49 1.48 -19.22
CA VAL A 148 -10.27 0.93 -20.33
C VAL A 148 -10.19 -0.59 -20.38
N GLU A 149 -9.02 -1.13 -20.06
CA GLU A 149 -8.73 -2.56 -20.02
C GLU A 149 -9.62 -3.28 -19.00
N LEU A 150 -9.84 -2.66 -17.83
CA LEU A 150 -10.70 -3.20 -16.78
C LEU A 150 -12.19 -2.98 -17.07
N ARG A 151 -12.58 -1.88 -17.73
CA ARG A 151 -13.97 -1.66 -18.15
C ARG A 151 -14.45 -2.66 -19.20
N MET A 152 -13.53 -3.16 -20.03
CA MET A 152 -13.81 -4.15 -21.06
C MET A 152 -13.84 -5.58 -20.52
N ALA A 153 -13.30 -5.80 -19.32
CA ALA A 153 -13.36 -7.09 -18.63
C ALA A 153 -14.74 -7.26 -17.97
N ARG A 154 -15.29 -8.47 -18.05
CA ARG A 154 -16.52 -8.78 -17.32
C ARG A 154 -16.18 -9.03 -15.84
N PRO A 155 -17.00 -8.57 -14.89
CA PRO A 155 -16.72 -8.78 -13.47
C PRO A 155 -16.52 -10.26 -13.08
N GLU A 156 -17.28 -11.16 -13.70
CA GLU A 156 -17.20 -12.61 -13.52
C GLU A 156 -15.89 -13.22 -14.05
N ASP A 157 -15.21 -12.54 -14.98
CA ASP A 157 -13.96 -13.00 -15.60
C ASP A 157 -12.72 -12.50 -14.84
N VAL A 158 -12.88 -11.87 -13.68
CA VAL A 158 -11.77 -11.37 -12.85
C VAL A 158 -11.83 -12.02 -11.47
N SER A 159 -10.83 -12.84 -11.16
CA SER A 159 -10.74 -13.55 -9.88
C SER A 159 -9.89 -12.81 -8.84
N SER A 160 -8.86 -12.10 -9.28
CA SER A 160 -7.94 -11.41 -8.39
C SER A 160 -7.28 -10.22 -9.07
N ILE A 161 -6.96 -9.19 -8.30
CA ILE A 161 -6.34 -7.95 -8.77
C ILE A 161 -5.12 -7.68 -7.90
N LEU A 162 -3.97 -7.58 -8.55
CA LEU A 162 -2.70 -7.22 -7.91
C LEU A 162 -2.25 -5.87 -8.45
N TYR A 163 -1.91 -4.91 -7.60
CA TYR A 163 -1.47 -3.60 -8.08
C TYR A 163 -0.43 -2.95 -7.17
N PHE A 164 0.36 -2.07 -7.78
CA PHE A 164 1.18 -1.08 -7.11
C PHE A 164 0.49 0.27 -7.18
N SER A 165 0.46 0.99 -6.07
CA SER A 165 -0.13 2.33 -5.99
C SER A 165 0.89 3.34 -5.50
N ASP A 166 0.61 4.61 -5.75
CA ASP A 166 1.14 5.71 -4.96
C ASP A 166 0.66 5.67 -3.49
N LYS A 167 0.78 6.80 -2.78
CA LYS A 167 0.44 6.90 -1.36
C LYS A 167 -1.06 7.00 -1.07
N ALA A 168 -1.90 7.14 -2.08
CA ALA A 168 -3.34 7.39 -1.93
C ALA A 168 -4.18 6.40 -2.79
N PRO A 169 -4.17 5.10 -2.46
CA PRO A 169 -4.85 4.06 -3.25
C PRO A 169 -6.39 4.08 -3.11
N GLU A 170 -6.95 4.81 -2.15
CA GLU A 170 -8.30 4.60 -1.63
C GLU A 170 -9.38 4.85 -2.68
N GLY A 171 -9.18 5.86 -3.53
CA GLY A 171 -10.10 6.15 -4.64
C GLY A 171 -10.17 4.98 -5.62
N PHE A 172 -9.00 4.41 -5.94
CA PHE A 172 -8.90 3.27 -6.85
C PHE A 172 -9.42 1.98 -6.23
N ALA A 173 -9.06 1.67 -4.98
CA ALA A 173 -9.56 0.50 -4.25
C ALA A 173 -11.10 0.51 -4.13
N LYS A 174 -11.70 1.69 -3.89
CA LYS A 174 -13.15 1.85 -3.87
C LYS A 174 -13.77 1.57 -5.26
N ALA A 175 -13.13 2.04 -6.33
CA ALA A 175 -13.58 1.79 -7.69
C ALA A 175 -13.48 0.31 -8.08
N LEU A 176 -12.39 -0.37 -7.66
CA LEU A 176 -12.21 -1.80 -7.81
C LEU A 176 -13.31 -2.58 -7.11
N LYS A 177 -13.57 -2.32 -5.83
CA LYS A 177 -14.62 -2.98 -5.06
C LYS A 177 -16.01 -2.79 -5.66
N ALA A 178 -16.30 -1.62 -6.24
CA ALA A 178 -17.57 -1.35 -6.91
C ALA A 178 -17.70 -2.04 -8.29
N THR A 179 -16.58 -2.30 -8.97
CA THR A 179 -16.57 -2.90 -10.31
C THR A 179 -16.44 -4.43 -10.26
N PHE A 180 -15.64 -4.94 -9.32
CA PHE A 180 -15.30 -6.35 -9.13
C PHE A 180 -15.59 -6.80 -7.69
N PRO A 181 -16.86 -6.83 -7.25
CA PRO A 181 -17.22 -7.07 -5.85
C PRO A 181 -16.83 -8.47 -5.33
N HIS A 182 -16.54 -9.41 -6.22
CA HIS A 182 -16.17 -10.79 -5.89
C HIS A 182 -14.69 -11.10 -6.12
N ALA A 183 -13.92 -10.17 -6.70
CA ALA A 183 -12.50 -10.40 -6.93
C ALA A 183 -11.71 -10.16 -5.64
N HIS A 184 -10.67 -10.96 -5.43
CA HIS A 184 -9.70 -10.69 -4.36
C HIS A 184 -8.79 -9.53 -4.77
N GLU A 185 -8.51 -8.62 -3.85
CA GLU A 185 -7.67 -7.44 -4.11
C GLU A 185 -6.43 -7.48 -3.21
N ALA A 186 -5.25 -7.30 -3.81
CA ALA A 186 -4.01 -7.05 -3.06
C ALA A 186 -3.24 -5.87 -3.68
N GLY A 187 -3.15 -4.79 -2.91
CA GLY A 187 -2.40 -3.59 -3.25
C GLY A 187 -1.07 -3.49 -2.51
N PHE A 188 -0.07 -2.92 -3.16
CA PHE A 188 1.23 -2.58 -2.56
C PHE A 188 1.54 -1.10 -2.79
N LEU A 189 1.81 -0.37 -1.72
CA LEU A 189 2.17 1.04 -1.81
C LEU A 189 3.64 1.17 -2.19
N ALA A 190 3.90 1.79 -3.34
CA ALA A 190 5.24 2.07 -3.81
C ALA A 190 5.96 3.01 -2.83
N SER A 191 7.26 2.77 -2.66
CA SER A 191 8.05 3.56 -1.73
C SER A 191 8.35 4.95 -2.26
N SER A 192 8.59 5.88 -1.34
CA SER A 192 8.90 7.25 -1.73
C SER A 192 10.27 7.34 -2.37
N THR A 193 10.36 7.96 -3.55
CA THR A 193 11.60 8.03 -4.34
C THR A 193 12.12 9.45 -4.65
N PRO A 194 11.78 10.54 -3.91
CA PRO A 194 12.16 11.89 -4.34
C PRO A 194 13.68 12.08 -4.38
N PHE A 195 14.42 11.42 -3.48
CA PHE A 195 15.88 11.51 -3.41
C PHE A 195 16.61 10.54 -4.33
N ILE A 196 15.88 9.59 -4.94
CA ILE A 196 16.47 8.56 -5.80
C ILE A 196 16.19 8.88 -7.28
N THR A 197 14.94 9.19 -7.60
CA THR A 197 14.48 9.41 -8.99
C THR A 197 13.90 10.82 -9.22
N GLY A 198 13.82 11.66 -8.18
CA GLY A 198 13.14 12.96 -8.26
C GLY A 198 11.61 12.86 -8.25
N ARG A 199 11.04 11.66 -8.10
CA ARG A 199 9.59 11.41 -8.18
C ARG A 199 9.01 11.05 -6.81
N PRO A 200 7.75 11.43 -6.50
CA PRO A 200 7.09 11.03 -5.25
C PRO A 200 7.15 9.52 -5.00
N VAL A 201 6.78 8.74 -6.01
CA VAL A 201 6.98 7.29 -6.14
C VAL A 201 7.46 6.97 -7.55
N THR A 202 7.92 5.73 -7.79
CA THR A 202 8.35 5.27 -9.13
C THR A 202 7.65 3.98 -9.48
N LEU A 203 6.78 4.05 -10.48
CA LEU A 203 5.96 2.96 -11.01
C LEU A 203 6.39 2.67 -12.46
N PHE A 204 6.46 1.41 -12.86
CA PHE A 204 6.87 0.94 -14.19
C PHE A 204 5.72 0.20 -14.86
N HIS A 205 5.32 0.60 -16.06
CA HIS A 205 4.32 -0.13 -16.82
C HIS A 205 4.72 -0.13 -18.30
N ASP A 206 5.01 -1.33 -18.81
CA ASP A 206 5.37 -1.63 -20.20
C ASP A 206 6.42 -0.68 -20.79
N GLY A 207 7.45 -0.37 -20.00
CA GLY A 207 8.60 0.44 -20.39
C GLY A 207 8.46 1.93 -20.13
N GLU A 208 7.30 2.39 -19.67
CA GLU A 208 7.01 3.76 -19.23
C GLU A 208 7.12 3.89 -17.70
N ILE A 209 7.43 5.12 -17.23
CA ILE A 209 7.62 5.43 -15.81
C ILE A 209 6.58 6.45 -15.35
N TYR A 210 5.87 6.14 -14.27
CA TYR A 210 4.83 6.97 -13.67
C TYR A 210 5.19 7.41 -12.25
N SER A 211 4.70 8.59 -11.86
CA SER A 211 4.94 9.22 -10.56
C SER A 211 3.74 9.17 -9.61
N ASP A 212 2.60 8.70 -10.09
CA ASP A 212 1.28 8.77 -9.45
C ASP A 212 0.34 7.67 -9.97
N GLY A 213 -0.76 7.48 -9.26
CA GLY A 213 -1.82 6.56 -9.60
C GLY A 213 -1.51 5.11 -9.20
N ALA A 214 -2.12 4.18 -9.92
CA ALA A 214 -1.92 2.75 -9.70
C ALA A 214 -1.67 2.00 -11.01
N ILE A 215 -0.86 0.96 -10.95
CA ILE A 215 -0.57 0.05 -12.07
C ILE A 215 -0.72 -1.38 -11.57
N GLY A 216 -1.27 -2.27 -12.39
CA GLY A 216 -1.56 -3.60 -11.90
C GLY A 216 -2.00 -4.58 -12.96
N ILE A 217 -2.31 -5.77 -12.49
CA ILE A 217 -2.76 -6.89 -13.32
C ILE A 217 -4.03 -7.49 -12.71
N ALA A 218 -5.05 -7.65 -13.55
CA ALA A 218 -6.23 -8.43 -13.24
C ALA A 218 -6.06 -9.86 -13.76
N LEU A 219 -6.20 -10.82 -12.84
CA LEU A 219 -6.06 -12.25 -13.09
C LEU A 219 -7.43 -12.87 -13.36
N GLN A 220 -7.52 -13.61 -14.46
CA GLN A 220 -8.74 -14.33 -14.81
C GLN A 220 -8.89 -15.60 -13.97
N PRO A 221 -10.13 -16.06 -13.69
CA PRO A 221 -10.38 -17.30 -12.98
C PRO A 221 -9.64 -18.46 -13.64
N SER A 222 -8.75 -19.09 -12.88
CA SER A 222 -8.35 -20.46 -13.20
C SER A 222 -9.51 -21.41 -12.83
N LEU A 223 -9.52 -22.63 -13.38
CA LEU A 223 -10.53 -23.67 -13.06
C LEU A 223 -10.64 -24.01 -11.55
N SER A 224 -9.73 -23.51 -10.71
CA SER A 224 -9.73 -23.63 -9.25
C SER A 224 -10.09 -22.31 -8.57
N HIS A 225 -10.95 -22.39 -7.54
CA HIS A 225 -11.31 -21.25 -6.68
C HIS A 225 -10.06 -20.62 -6.03
N THR A 226 -9.84 -19.35 -6.31
CA THR A 226 -8.76 -18.57 -5.69
C THR A 226 -9.14 -18.19 -4.25
N SER A 227 -8.23 -18.39 -3.30
CA SER A 227 -8.37 -17.91 -1.92
C SER A 227 -7.22 -16.97 -1.56
N LEU A 228 -7.53 -15.81 -0.99
CA LEU A 228 -6.53 -14.91 -0.40
C LEU A 228 -6.37 -15.24 1.08
N THR A 229 -5.14 -15.43 1.54
CA THR A 229 -4.83 -15.61 2.96
C THR A 229 -3.66 -14.70 3.35
N VAL A 230 -3.91 -13.81 4.30
CA VAL A 230 -2.88 -12.94 4.88
C VAL A 230 -2.47 -13.52 6.23
N LYS A 231 -1.17 -13.59 6.48
CA LYS A 231 -0.60 -14.04 7.75
C LYS A 231 0.51 -13.09 8.18
N PHE A 232 0.63 -12.89 9.48
CA PHE A 232 1.67 -12.05 10.11
C PHE A 232 2.53 -12.92 11.04
N PRO A 233 3.31 -13.87 10.51
CA PRO A 233 4.01 -14.86 11.33
C PRO A 233 5.06 -14.24 12.27
N GLY A 234 5.66 -13.10 11.89
CA GLY A 234 6.66 -12.41 12.72
C GLY A 234 6.06 -11.52 13.81
N LEU A 235 4.74 -11.34 13.87
CA LEU A 235 4.11 -10.51 14.88
C LEU A 235 4.03 -11.26 16.21
N VAL A 236 4.63 -10.70 17.25
CA VAL A 236 4.59 -11.26 18.61
C VAL A 236 3.61 -10.48 19.47
N ASP A 237 2.56 -11.12 19.97
CA ASP A 237 1.58 -10.48 20.84
C ASP A 237 2.20 -10.12 22.20
N LEU A 238 2.33 -8.82 22.52
CA LEU A 238 2.75 -8.33 23.84
C LEU A 238 1.57 -8.02 24.77
N THR A 239 0.42 -7.66 24.20
CA THR A 239 -0.78 -7.31 24.94
C THR A 239 -1.85 -8.39 24.79
N PRO A 240 -2.77 -8.53 25.76
CA PRO A 240 -4.04 -9.19 25.50
C PRO A 240 -4.86 -8.42 24.45
N ASP A 241 -6.05 -8.93 24.14
CA ASP A 241 -7.06 -8.20 23.38
C ASP A 241 -7.44 -6.91 24.13
N LEU A 242 -7.23 -5.76 23.48
CA LEU A 242 -7.59 -4.43 23.98
C LEU A 242 -8.68 -3.82 23.10
N GLN A 243 -9.65 -3.14 23.69
CA GLN A 243 -10.68 -2.45 22.92
C GLN A 243 -10.33 -0.98 22.74
N ILE A 244 -10.37 -0.48 21.49
CA ILE A 244 -10.25 0.97 21.25
C ILE A 244 -11.51 1.66 21.77
N THR A 245 -11.35 2.54 22.75
CA THR A 245 -12.46 3.32 23.32
C THR A 245 -12.56 4.72 22.72
N SER A 246 -11.48 5.26 22.15
CA SER A 246 -11.50 6.53 21.41
C SER A 246 -10.33 6.65 20.43
N SER A 247 -10.60 7.19 19.25
CA SER A 247 -9.62 7.41 18.17
C SER A 247 -9.99 8.66 17.37
N GLU A 248 -9.00 9.41 16.90
CA GLU A 248 -9.19 10.58 16.05
C GLU A 248 -8.09 10.67 14.99
N GLY A 249 -8.45 10.81 13.71
CA GLY A 249 -7.48 10.78 12.62
C GLY A 249 -6.66 9.48 12.66
N ASN A 250 -5.34 9.61 12.66
CA ASN A 250 -4.40 8.49 12.82
C ASN A 250 -3.98 8.21 14.27
N LEU A 251 -4.67 8.79 15.26
CA LEU A 251 -4.35 8.67 16.67
C LEU A 251 -5.31 7.73 17.39
N ILE A 252 -4.75 6.86 18.23
CA ILE A 252 -5.51 6.14 19.26
C ILE A 252 -5.36 6.95 20.55
N LEU A 253 -6.50 7.42 21.06
CA LEU A 253 -6.57 8.28 22.24
C LEU A 253 -6.74 7.46 23.52
N THR A 254 -7.62 6.45 23.49
CA THR A 254 -7.86 5.58 24.64
C THR A 254 -8.10 4.13 24.23
N VAL A 255 -7.62 3.20 25.07
CA VAL A 255 -7.88 1.75 24.97
C VAL A 255 -8.36 1.24 26.32
N ASP A 256 -9.44 0.47 26.36
CA ASP A 256 -10.12 0.03 27.59
C ASP A 256 -10.35 1.18 28.60
N ASN A 257 -10.67 2.37 28.09
CA ASN A 257 -10.82 3.63 28.86
C ASN A 257 -9.52 4.11 29.55
N GLY A 258 -8.37 3.53 29.21
CA GLY A 258 -7.05 3.85 29.72
C GLY A 258 -6.13 4.51 28.69
N ASN A 259 -4.92 4.84 29.15
CA ASN A 259 -3.86 5.45 28.36
C ASN A 259 -3.10 4.38 27.55
N PRO A 260 -3.24 4.34 26.21
CA PRO A 260 -2.62 3.30 25.37
C PRO A 260 -1.10 3.25 25.48
N THR A 261 -0.42 4.39 25.59
CA THR A 261 1.04 4.42 25.70
C THR A 261 1.52 3.77 27.00
N ARG A 262 0.81 3.99 28.12
CA ARG A 262 1.13 3.34 29.39
C ARG A 262 0.88 1.84 29.36
N VAL A 263 -0.18 1.39 28.67
CA VAL A 263 -0.47 -0.04 28.48
C VAL A 263 0.64 -0.71 27.68
N LEU A 264 1.10 -0.09 26.60
CA LEU A 264 2.21 -0.58 25.79
C LEU A 264 3.51 -0.66 26.61
N LEU A 265 3.88 0.42 27.31
CA LEU A 265 5.07 0.44 28.16
C LEU A 265 4.99 -0.64 29.25
N ALA A 266 3.86 -0.77 29.94
CA ALA A 266 3.67 -1.82 30.95
C ALA A 266 3.84 -3.23 30.36
N ALA A 267 3.38 -3.47 29.13
CA ALA A 267 3.57 -4.73 28.44
C ALA A 267 5.05 -4.95 28.08
N MET A 268 5.75 -3.94 27.57
CA MET A 268 7.19 -4.01 27.28
C MET A 268 8.02 -4.36 28.53
N ASN A 269 7.74 -3.67 29.64
CA ASN A 269 8.40 -3.92 30.93
C ASN A 269 8.14 -5.36 31.42
N LYS A 270 6.90 -5.85 31.30
CA LYS A 270 6.53 -7.22 31.69
C LYS A 270 7.27 -8.27 30.88
N HIS A 271 7.48 -8.01 29.59
CA HIS A 271 8.25 -8.89 28.69
C HIS A 271 9.77 -8.66 28.76
N ARG A 272 10.26 -7.83 29.70
CA ARG A 272 11.68 -7.50 29.92
C ARG A 272 12.39 -6.94 28.68
N LEU A 273 11.65 -6.24 27.83
CA LEU A 273 12.20 -5.58 26.65
C LEU A 273 13.02 -4.32 26.98
N ASP A 274 12.90 -3.81 28.22
CA ASP A 274 13.60 -2.59 28.68
C ASP A 274 15.09 -2.80 28.99
N GLY A 275 15.54 -4.04 29.19
CA GLY A 275 16.87 -4.35 29.70
C GLY A 275 17.95 -4.56 28.65
N CYS A 276 17.59 -4.60 27.37
CA CYS A 276 18.53 -4.74 26.26
C CYS A 276 18.71 -3.38 25.58
N ASP A 277 19.78 -2.67 25.94
CA ASP A 277 20.27 -1.44 25.27
C ASP A 277 20.48 -1.59 23.74
N VAL A 278 20.31 -2.80 23.21
CA VAL A 278 20.45 -3.17 21.80
C VAL A 278 19.09 -3.24 21.06
N LEU A 279 17.95 -3.35 21.76
CA LEU A 279 16.63 -3.59 21.14
C LEU A 279 15.77 -2.32 20.98
N LEU A 280 15.96 -1.31 21.83
CA LEU A 280 15.06 -0.15 21.89
C LEU A 280 15.24 0.89 20.77
N LYS A 281 16.30 0.82 19.96
CA LYS A 281 16.60 1.89 18.99
C LYS A 281 16.11 1.61 17.57
N ASP A 282 15.81 0.35 17.24
CA ASP A 282 15.45 -0.06 15.88
C ASP A 282 14.22 -1.00 15.80
N ASP A 283 13.62 -1.42 16.92
CA ASP A 283 12.46 -2.30 16.90
C ASP A 283 11.17 -1.53 16.55
N GLU A 284 10.56 -1.90 15.43
CA GLU A 284 9.27 -1.36 15.00
C GLU A 284 8.13 -2.09 15.71
N PHE A 285 7.26 -1.33 16.38
CA PHE A 285 6.05 -1.85 17.02
C PHE A 285 4.84 -1.69 16.10
N TYR A 286 3.92 -2.64 16.23
CA TYR A 286 2.74 -2.75 15.38
C TYR A 286 1.49 -3.01 16.19
N ILE A 287 0.36 -2.54 15.67
CA ILE A 287 -0.99 -2.83 16.15
C ILE A 287 -1.67 -3.76 15.17
N GLY A 288 -1.98 -4.98 15.61
CA GLY A 288 -2.84 -5.91 14.90
C GLY A 288 -4.30 -5.66 15.25
N VAL A 289 -5.14 -5.39 14.26
CA VAL A 289 -6.61 -5.35 14.41
C VAL A 289 -7.15 -6.76 14.27
N MET A 290 -7.91 -7.18 15.26
CA MET A 290 -8.41 -8.55 15.38
C MET A 290 -9.79 -8.70 14.72
N SER A 291 -9.97 -9.80 14.00
CA SER A 291 -11.24 -10.26 13.46
C SER A 291 -11.27 -11.79 13.54
N ASP A 292 -12.33 -12.36 14.13
CA ASP A 292 -12.48 -13.81 14.35
C ASP A 292 -11.25 -14.49 14.98
N GLY A 293 -10.61 -13.82 15.96
CA GLY A 293 -9.44 -14.33 16.68
C GLY A 293 -8.13 -14.32 15.89
N LYS A 294 -8.09 -13.68 14.72
CA LYS A 294 -6.88 -13.51 13.89
C LYS A 294 -6.60 -12.04 13.60
N VAL A 295 -5.34 -11.71 13.39
CA VAL A 295 -4.93 -10.39 12.94
C VAL A 295 -5.33 -10.23 11.47
N GLU A 296 -6.27 -9.33 11.21
CA GLU A 296 -6.76 -9.00 9.86
C GLU A 296 -5.96 -7.85 9.25
N ARG A 297 -5.65 -6.83 10.06
CA ARG A 297 -4.94 -5.62 9.62
C ARG A 297 -3.80 -5.29 10.57
N LEU A 298 -2.71 -4.77 10.03
CA LEU A 298 -1.54 -4.38 10.80
C LEU A 298 -1.21 -2.90 10.57
N HIS A 299 -1.06 -2.15 11.65
CA HIS A 299 -0.70 -0.73 11.63
C HIS A 299 0.63 -0.52 12.33
N ARG A 300 1.61 0.08 11.67
CA ARG A 300 2.88 0.46 12.31
C ARG A 300 2.66 1.64 13.25
N ILE A 301 3.18 1.55 14.47
CA ILE A 301 3.24 2.66 15.43
C ILE A 301 4.37 3.58 15.01
N THR A 302 4.08 4.87 14.82
CA THR A 302 5.06 5.88 14.41
C THR A 302 5.55 6.72 15.57
N SER A 303 4.72 6.94 16.58
CA SER A 303 5.08 7.65 17.80
C SER A 303 4.10 7.35 18.93
N GLY A 304 4.53 7.62 20.15
CA GLY A 304 3.67 7.60 21.33
C GLY A 304 4.21 8.57 22.38
N ASP A 305 3.32 9.28 23.05
CA ASP A 305 3.69 10.20 24.13
C ASP A 305 3.12 9.65 25.45
N PRO A 306 3.96 9.23 26.43
CA PRO A 306 3.49 8.71 27.71
C PRO A 306 2.76 9.75 28.56
N SER A 307 3.09 11.04 28.37
CA SER A 307 2.51 12.16 29.12
C SER A 307 1.14 12.56 28.57
N ARG A 308 0.99 12.62 27.24
CA ARG A 308 -0.29 12.89 26.56
C ARG A 308 -1.16 11.64 26.43
N GLY A 309 -0.54 10.47 26.48
CA GLY A 309 -1.19 9.18 26.47
C GLY A 309 -1.73 8.71 25.14
N THR A 310 -1.24 9.25 24.02
CA THR A 310 -1.72 8.90 22.67
C THR A 310 -0.69 8.08 21.91
N ILE A 311 -1.18 7.20 21.04
CA ILE A 311 -0.38 6.44 20.07
C ILE A 311 -0.73 6.93 18.66
N SER A 312 0.28 7.25 17.85
CA SER A 312 0.12 7.60 16.43
C SER A 312 0.46 6.42 15.54
N LEU A 313 -0.34 6.24 14.49
CA LEU A 313 -0.16 5.20 13.49
C LEU A 313 0.37 5.78 12.18
N GLY A 314 1.07 4.92 11.43
CA GLY A 314 1.59 5.25 10.10
C GLY A 314 0.55 5.29 8.98
N THR A 315 -0.73 5.07 9.30
CA THR A 315 -1.87 5.16 8.37
C THR A 315 -2.57 6.51 8.49
N MET A 316 -3.39 6.88 7.50
CA MET A 316 -4.18 8.13 7.54
C MET A 316 -5.28 8.10 8.61
N SER A 317 -5.79 6.91 8.92
CA SER A 317 -6.82 6.71 9.94
C SER A 317 -6.44 5.57 10.89
N ALA A 318 -6.84 5.73 12.15
CA ALA A 318 -6.80 4.69 13.16
C ALA A 318 -8.03 3.76 13.03
N PRO A 319 -7.94 2.52 13.54
CA PRO A 319 -9.10 1.64 13.59
C PRO A 319 -10.23 2.30 14.40
N PRO A 320 -11.50 2.11 14.00
CA PRO A 320 -12.63 2.78 14.63
C PRO A 320 -12.82 2.33 16.08
N GLN A 321 -13.48 3.18 16.88
CA GLN A 321 -13.94 2.83 18.22
C GLN A 321 -14.70 1.49 18.22
N GLY A 322 -14.40 0.66 19.22
CA GLY A 322 -14.93 -0.68 19.36
C GLY A 322 -14.07 -1.78 18.72
N SER A 323 -13.08 -1.43 17.89
CA SER A 323 -12.14 -2.39 17.34
C SER A 323 -11.33 -3.08 18.44
N ILE A 324 -11.13 -4.39 18.30
CA ILE A 324 -10.25 -5.17 19.16
C ILE A 324 -8.86 -5.20 18.55
N ILE A 325 -7.84 -4.96 19.35
CA ILE A 325 -6.45 -4.88 18.91
C ILE A 325 -5.49 -5.66 19.81
N ARG A 326 -4.34 -6.05 19.25
CA ARG A 326 -3.14 -6.48 19.98
C ARG A 326 -1.95 -5.66 19.55
N VAL A 327 -1.01 -5.42 20.45
CA VAL A 327 0.22 -4.69 20.17
C VAL A 327 1.40 -5.63 20.30
N GLY A 328 2.37 -5.50 19.39
CA GLY A 328 3.49 -6.42 19.30
C GLY A 328 4.65 -5.89 18.45
N PRO A 329 5.91 -6.27 18.74
CA PRO A 329 7.02 -6.03 17.84
C PRO A 329 6.95 -7.02 16.67
N TRP A 330 7.62 -6.65 15.59
CA TRP A 330 7.92 -7.59 14.51
C TRP A 330 9.25 -8.28 14.78
N THR A 331 9.26 -9.61 14.77
CA THR A 331 10.47 -10.41 14.91
C THR A 331 10.80 -11.09 13.58
N SER A 332 12.06 -11.00 13.16
CA SER A 332 12.59 -11.79 12.06
C SER A 332 13.16 -13.09 12.62
N GLU A 333 12.36 -14.15 12.67
CA GLU A 333 12.93 -15.51 12.76
C GLU A 333 13.64 -15.90 11.45
#